data_AF-A0A3S0DQG5-F1
#
_entry.id   AF-A0A3S0DQG5-F1
#
_cell.length_a   1.000
_cell.length_b   1.000
_cell.length_c   1.000
_cell.angle_alpha   90.00
_cell.angle_beta   90.00
_cell.angle_gamma   90.00
#
_symmetry.space_group_name_H-M   'P 1'
#
loop_
_entity.id
_entity.type
_entity.pdbx_description
1 polymer ?
#
loop_
_entity_poly.entity_id
_entity_poly.type
_entity_poly.pdbx_seq_one_letter_code
_entity_poly.pdbx_strand_id
1 'polypeptide(L)'
;MRKPKTIKFKKLKKPKFRGCTLDQFKRHCLKNNGIGYMYIIRCDGYGESFIKVGITSNIENRFKSIPYSCTVLKLVSGSATSIYVREQQIHKMLKDSRYIPNKSFGGKYECYPLSSCALLGVSERNQF
;
A
#
# COMPACT_ATOMS: atom_id res chain seq x y z
N MET A 1 -41.50 -18.78 29.27
CA MET A 1 -40.45 -18.89 28.23
C MET A 1 -39.78 -17.53 28.03
N ARG A 2 -38.48 -17.40 28.28
CA ARG A 2 -37.75 -16.13 28.04
C ARG A 2 -37.34 -16.08 26.57
N LYS A 3 -37.74 -15.03 25.84
CA LYS A 3 -37.34 -14.84 24.43
C LYS A 3 -35.81 -14.70 24.34
N PRO A 4 -35.16 -15.29 23.32
CA PRO A 4 -33.72 -15.19 23.16
C PRO A 4 -33.31 -13.73 22.90
N LYS A 5 -32.26 -13.27 23.56
CA LYS A 5 -31.66 -11.95 23.32
C LYS A 5 -30.88 -12.01 22.01
N THR A 6 -31.35 -11.31 20.98
CA THR A 6 -30.61 -11.11 19.73
C THR A 6 -29.34 -10.31 20.00
N ILE A 7 -28.17 -10.93 19.76
CA ILE A 7 -26.86 -10.27 19.79
C ILE A 7 -26.74 -9.41 18.52
N LYS A 8 -26.80 -8.08 18.67
CA LYS A 8 -26.52 -7.16 17.57
C LYS A 8 -25.00 -7.03 17.40
N PHE A 9 -24.45 -7.68 16.37
CA PHE A 9 -23.07 -7.44 15.95
C PHE A 9 -22.93 -5.99 15.46
N LYS A 10 -22.22 -5.14 16.22
CA LYS A 10 -21.86 -3.80 15.77
C LYS A 10 -20.90 -3.93 14.59
N LYS A 11 -21.31 -3.48 13.40
CA LYS A 11 -20.40 -3.32 12.26
C LYS A 11 -19.24 -2.41 12.68
N LEU A 12 -18.04 -2.96 12.80
CA LEU A 12 -16.83 -2.18 13.03
C LEU A 12 -16.66 -1.20 11.86
N LYS A 13 -16.58 0.11 12.16
CA LYS A 13 -16.27 1.12 11.14
C LYS A 13 -14.85 0.87 10.66
N LYS A 14 -14.69 0.42 9.40
CA LYS A 14 -13.37 0.28 8.77
C LYS A 14 -12.64 1.64 8.84
N PRO A 15 -11.39 1.71 9.31
CA PRO A 15 -10.67 2.98 9.44
C PRO A 15 -10.54 3.69 8.08
N LYS A 16 -10.90 4.97 8.05
CA LYS A 16 -10.84 5.83 6.85
C LYS A 16 -9.41 6.31 6.66
N PHE A 17 -8.63 5.58 5.88
CA PHE A 17 -7.26 5.93 5.53
C PHE A 17 -7.24 7.23 4.69
N ARG A 18 -6.33 8.16 5.01
CA ARG A 18 -6.04 9.36 4.20
C ARG A 18 -4.56 9.31 3.79
N GLY A 19 -4.30 8.72 2.63
CA GLY A 19 -3.01 8.87 1.95
C GLY A 19 -2.79 10.32 1.51
N CYS A 20 -1.70 10.56 0.78
CA CYS A 20 -1.46 11.85 0.14
C CYS A 20 -2.66 12.23 -0.75
N THR A 21 -3.06 13.50 -0.75
CA THR A 21 -4.01 13.99 -1.78
C THR A 21 -3.30 14.15 -3.13
N LEU A 22 -4.06 14.15 -4.22
CA LEU A 22 -3.48 14.37 -5.56
C LEU A 22 -2.71 15.71 -5.63
N ASP A 23 -3.26 16.79 -5.06
CA ASP A 23 -2.62 18.10 -5.11
C ASP A 23 -1.34 18.16 -4.26
N GLN A 24 -1.32 17.50 -3.10
CA GLN A 24 -0.08 17.31 -2.33
C GLN A 24 0.95 16.52 -3.13
N PHE A 25 0.54 15.43 -3.80
CA PHE A 25 1.44 14.61 -4.58
C PHE A 25 2.00 15.36 -5.80
N LYS A 26 1.16 16.11 -6.53
CA LYS A 26 1.59 17.01 -7.61
C LYS A 26 2.65 18.00 -7.11
N ARG A 27 2.43 18.65 -5.97
CA ARG A 27 3.41 19.57 -5.36
C ARG A 27 4.73 18.89 -5.01
N HIS A 28 4.70 17.64 -4.54
CA HIS A 28 5.93 16.88 -4.26
C HIS A 28 6.67 16.49 -5.55
N CYS A 29 5.94 16.07 -6.59
CA CYS A 29 6.50 15.75 -7.89
C CYS A 29 7.07 16.97 -8.60
N LEU A 30 6.46 18.15 -8.49
CA LEU A 30 6.98 19.39 -9.10
C LEU A 30 8.39 19.74 -8.62
N LYS A 31 8.72 19.41 -7.36
CA LYS A 31 10.08 19.56 -6.82
C LYS A 31 11.09 18.56 -7.41
N ASN A 32 10.61 17.55 -8.14
CA ASN A 32 11.35 16.44 -8.74
C ASN A 32 10.95 16.30 -10.23
N ASN A 33 11.02 17.39 -10.99
CA ASN A 33 10.78 17.44 -12.44
C ASN A 33 9.36 17.03 -12.89
N GLY A 34 8.38 17.06 -11.98
CA GLY A 34 7.01 16.62 -12.25
C GLY A 34 6.83 15.10 -12.28
N ILE A 35 7.88 14.34 -11.96
CA ILE A 35 7.89 12.87 -12.04
C ILE A 35 7.41 12.27 -10.70
N GLY A 36 6.48 11.34 -10.79
CA GLY A 36 6.06 10.47 -9.69
C GLY A 36 6.44 9.03 -9.97
N TYR A 37 6.54 8.25 -8.90
CA TYR A 37 6.77 6.82 -8.95
C TYR A 37 5.67 6.09 -8.19
N MET A 38 5.13 5.04 -8.78
CA MET A 38 4.35 4.01 -8.10
C MET A 38 5.27 2.81 -7.87
N TYR A 39 5.24 2.25 -6.68
CA TYR A 39 5.98 1.05 -6.34
C TYR A 39 5.08 -0.04 -5.78
N ILE A 40 5.49 -1.28 -6.03
CA ILE A 40 5.06 -2.47 -5.30
C ILE A 40 6.34 -3.06 -4.72
N ILE A 41 6.42 -3.14 -3.40
CA ILE A 41 7.54 -3.76 -2.70
C ILE A 41 7.06 -4.95 -1.89
N ARG A 42 7.90 -5.97 -1.80
CA ARG A 42 7.81 -7.04 -0.80
C ARG A 42 8.50 -6.58 0.48
N CYS A 43 7.88 -6.85 1.62
CA CYS A 43 8.43 -6.60 2.93
C CYS A 43 8.57 -7.93 3.68
N ASP A 44 9.78 -8.24 4.14
CA ASP A 44 10.10 -9.46 4.88
C ASP A 44 10.75 -9.11 6.23
N GLY A 45 10.33 -9.80 7.29
CA GLY A 45 10.92 -9.65 8.62
C GLY A 45 9.95 -10.01 9.75
N TYR A 46 10.48 -10.25 10.94
CA TYR A 46 9.68 -10.55 12.15
C TYR A 46 8.67 -11.69 12.00
N GLY A 47 8.99 -12.71 11.18
CA GLY A 47 8.12 -13.87 10.97
C GLY A 47 6.91 -13.63 10.07
N GLU A 48 6.87 -12.51 9.34
CA GLU A 48 5.82 -12.20 8.37
C GLU A 48 6.40 -11.73 7.04
N SER A 49 5.62 -11.91 5.97
CA SER A 49 5.92 -11.41 4.64
C SER A 49 4.65 -10.89 3.98
N PHE A 50 4.73 -9.71 3.37
CA PHE A 50 3.60 -9.03 2.74
C PHE A 50 4.07 -8.10 1.62
N ILE A 51 3.16 -7.52 0.87
CA ILE A 51 3.47 -6.44 -0.08
C ILE A 51 2.95 -5.10 0.41
N LYS A 52 3.64 -4.04 0.03
CA LYS A 52 3.18 -2.65 0.15
C LYS A 52 3.07 -2.02 -1.23
N VAL A 53 1.94 -1.36 -1.47
CA VAL A 53 1.74 -0.50 -2.65
C VAL A 53 1.79 0.95 -2.19
N GLY A 54 2.39 1.81 -3.00
CA GLY A 54 2.35 3.24 -2.72
C GLY A 54 3.00 4.08 -3.81
N ILE A 55 2.97 5.39 -3.59
CA ILE A 55 3.56 6.39 -4.47
C ILE A 55 4.63 7.22 -3.75
N THR A 56 5.58 7.77 -4.51
CA THR A 56 6.60 8.69 -4.02
C THR A 56 7.11 9.60 -5.13
N SER A 57 7.63 10.77 -4.78
CA SER A 57 8.43 11.61 -5.69
C SER A 57 9.94 11.46 -5.46
N ASN A 58 10.34 10.69 -4.44
CA ASN A 58 11.74 10.40 -4.11
C ASN A 58 11.84 8.93 -3.66
N ILE A 59 12.50 8.09 -4.46
CA ILE A 59 12.64 6.65 -4.17
C ILE A 59 13.67 6.41 -3.07
N GLU A 60 14.82 7.09 -3.13
CA GLU A 60 15.99 6.85 -2.28
C GLU A 60 15.67 6.87 -0.79
N ASN A 61 14.78 7.76 -0.38
CA ASN A 61 14.42 7.91 1.04
C ASN A 61 13.13 7.18 1.42
N ARG A 62 12.35 6.67 0.46
CA ARG A 62 11.00 6.17 0.75
C ARG A 62 11.01 4.93 1.64
N PHE A 63 11.94 4.02 1.40
CA PHE A 63 11.95 2.71 2.06
C PHE A 63 12.68 2.70 3.41
N LYS A 64 13.51 3.73 3.70
CA LYS A 64 14.31 3.83 4.94
C LYS A 64 13.48 3.82 6.23
N SER A 65 12.22 4.26 6.15
CA SER A 65 11.31 4.34 7.29
C SER A 65 10.48 3.07 7.54
N ILE A 66 10.67 2.04 6.71
CA ILE A 66 9.96 0.77 6.82
C ILE A 66 10.86 -0.20 7.61
N PRO A 67 10.42 -0.75 8.75
CA PRO A 67 11.26 -1.59 9.62
C PRO A 67 11.49 -3.01 9.07
N TYR A 68 11.22 -3.25 7.79
CA TYR A 68 11.31 -4.57 7.14
C TYR A 68 12.36 -4.52 6.03
N SER A 69 12.92 -5.69 5.69
CA SER A 69 13.71 -5.81 4.46
C SER A 69 12.77 -5.60 3.27
N CYS A 70 13.09 -4.62 2.42
CA CYS A 70 12.23 -4.22 1.31
C CYS A 70 12.84 -4.62 -0.03
N THR A 71 12.10 -5.41 -0.82
CA THR A 71 12.49 -5.77 -2.19
C THR A 71 11.51 -5.18 -3.19
N VAL A 72 12.01 -4.49 -4.23
CA VAL A 72 11.16 -3.88 -5.25
C VAL A 72 10.67 -4.95 -6.23
N LEU A 73 9.35 -5.17 -6.28
CA LEU A 73 8.70 -6.08 -7.24
C LEU A 73 8.25 -5.35 -8.50
N LYS A 74 7.85 -4.09 -8.37
CA LYS A 74 7.45 -3.24 -9.49
C LYS A 74 7.77 -1.80 -9.18
N LEU A 75 8.30 -1.10 -10.18
CA LEU A 75 8.45 0.34 -10.18
C LEU A 75 7.92 0.89 -11.51
N VAL A 76 7.08 1.92 -11.44
CA VAL A 76 6.54 2.61 -12.61
C VAL A 76 6.69 4.11 -12.37
N SER A 77 7.25 4.83 -13.33
CA SER A 77 7.33 6.28 -13.33
C SER A 77 6.30 6.90 -14.28
N GLY A 78 5.94 8.16 -14.03
CA GLY A 78 5.00 8.90 -14.88
C GLY A 78 4.66 10.27 -14.30
N SER A 79 3.65 10.91 -14.89
CA SER A 79 3.11 12.15 -14.34
C SER A 79 2.45 11.89 -12.97
N ALA A 80 2.48 12.89 -12.09
CA ALA A 80 1.87 12.77 -10.77
C ALA A 80 0.40 12.29 -10.82
N THR A 81 -0.38 12.79 -11.78
CA THR A 81 -1.79 12.38 -11.95
C THR A 81 -1.92 10.92 -12.36
N SER A 82 -1.17 10.46 -13.37
CA SER A 82 -1.31 9.08 -13.84
C SER A 82 -0.88 8.06 -12.78
N ILE A 83 0.21 8.36 -12.07
CA ILE A 83 0.74 7.54 -10.97
C ILE A 83 -0.25 7.48 -9.81
N TYR A 84 -0.83 8.62 -9.42
CA TYR A 84 -1.84 8.68 -8.37
C TYR A 84 -3.09 7.86 -8.71
N VAL A 85 -3.63 8.03 -9.93
CA VAL A 85 -4.83 7.30 -10.37
C VAL A 85 -4.57 5.79 -10.38
N ARG A 86 -3.39 5.37 -10.85
CA ARG A 86 -3.01 3.95 -10.91
C ARG A 86 -2.91 3.32 -9.51
N GLU A 87 -2.30 4.01 -8.56
CA GLU A 87 -2.22 3.54 -7.17
C GLU A 87 -3.61 3.41 -6.54
N GLN A 88 -4.48 4.41 -6.73
CA GLN A 88 -5.84 4.39 -6.20
C GLN A 88 -6.68 3.24 -6.80
N GLN A 89 -6.48 2.92 -8.08
CA GLN A 89 -7.10 1.76 -8.72
C GLN A 89 -6.67 0.45 -8.06
N ILE A 90 -5.38 0.28 -7.77
CA ILE A 90 -4.85 -0.90 -7.06
C ILE A 90 -5.43 -0.98 -5.64
N HIS A 91 -5.43 0.12 -4.89
CA HIS A 91 -6.00 0.13 -3.55
C HIS A 91 -7.50 -0.16 -3.54
N LYS A 92 -8.25 0.28 -4.55
CA LYS A 92 -9.66 -0.04 -4.73
C LYS A 92 -9.87 -1.52 -5.03
N MET A 93 -9.03 -2.11 -5.89
CA MET A 93 -9.07 -3.53 -6.23
C MET A 93 -8.80 -4.43 -5.02
N LEU A 94 -7.82 -4.06 -4.19
CA LEU A 94 -7.38 -4.87 -3.04
C LEU A 94 -8.02 -4.45 -1.70
N LYS A 95 -9.05 -3.59 -1.73
CA LYS A 95 -9.60 -2.94 -0.52
C LYS A 95 -10.02 -3.92 0.59
N ASP A 96 -10.45 -5.12 0.22
CA ASP A 96 -10.98 -6.14 1.14
C ASP A 96 -9.92 -7.15 1.58
N SER A 97 -8.72 -7.12 0.98
CA SER A 97 -7.58 -7.97 1.32
C SER A 97 -6.46 -7.21 2.03
N ARG A 98 -6.76 -6.11 2.73
CA ARG A 98 -5.73 -5.36 3.46
C ARG A 98 -5.05 -6.23 4.52
N TYR A 99 -3.74 -6.09 4.62
CA TYR A 99 -2.90 -6.69 5.65
C TYR A 99 -2.40 -5.59 6.59
N ILE A 100 -2.36 -5.88 7.90
CA ILE A 100 -1.80 -4.96 8.90
C ILE A 100 -0.54 -5.61 9.47
N PRO A 101 0.65 -5.08 9.17
CA PRO A 101 1.91 -5.62 9.68
C PRO A 101 2.03 -5.54 11.21
N ASN A 102 2.81 -6.44 11.81
CA ASN A 102 3.02 -6.47 13.25
C ASN A 102 3.80 -5.24 13.75
N LYS A 103 4.78 -4.77 12.97
CA LYS A 103 5.50 -3.53 13.27
C LYS A 103 4.80 -2.33 12.65
N SER A 104 4.62 -1.29 13.46
CA SER A 104 3.97 -0.06 13.02
C SER A 104 4.95 0.83 12.23
N PHE A 105 4.50 1.34 11.08
CA PHE A 105 5.21 2.33 10.29
C PHE A 105 4.25 3.19 9.46
N GLY A 106 4.76 4.26 8.83
CA GLY A 106 3.97 5.14 7.98
C GLY A 106 3.41 4.42 6.75
N GLY A 107 2.09 4.46 6.56
CA GLY A 107 1.44 3.77 5.43
C GLY A 107 1.23 2.27 5.63
N LYS A 108 1.28 1.75 6.88
CA LYS A 108 1.02 0.33 7.21
C LYS A 108 -0.38 -0.19 6.81
N TYR A 109 -1.32 0.70 6.49
CA TYR A 109 -2.68 0.34 6.04
C TYR A 109 -2.78 0.17 4.51
N GLU A 110 -1.67 0.36 3.79
CA GLU A 110 -1.53 0.18 2.34
C GLU A 110 -0.75 -1.12 2.04
N CYS A 111 -0.85 -2.10 2.94
CA CYS A 111 -0.21 -3.40 2.85
C CYS A 111 -1.22 -4.49 2.52
N TYR A 112 -0.75 -5.56 1.88
CA TYR A 112 -1.57 -6.67 1.37
C TYR A 112 -0.83 -8.00 1.49
N PRO A 113 -1.53 -9.14 1.59
CA PRO A 113 -0.91 -10.47 1.57
C PRO A 113 -0.09 -10.69 0.31
N LEU A 114 0.97 -11.52 0.41
CA LEU A 114 1.80 -11.92 -0.73
C LEU A 114 0.98 -12.43 -1.92
N SER A 115 -0.08 -13.20 -1.66
CA SER A 115 -0.97 -13.73 -2.71
C SER A 115 -1.61 -12.66 -3.60
N SER A 116 -1.63 -11.39 -3.17
CA SER A 116 -2.08 -10.27 -4.00
C SER A 116 -1.15 -10.02 -5.20
N CYS A 117 0.08 -10.53 -5.19
CA CYS A 117 1.03 -10.47 -6.30
C CYS A 117 0.43 -11.05 -7.59
N ALA A 118 -0.30 -12.18 -7.50
CA ALA A 118 -0.94 -12.82 -8.64
C ALA A 118 -1.97 -11.90 -9.33
N LEU A 119 -2.75 -11.17 -8.54
CA LEU A 119 -3.74 -10.19 -9.05
C LEU A 119 -3.08 -8.96 -9.69
N LEU A 120 -1.87 -8.63 -9.26
CA LEU A 120 -1.10 -7.47 -9.75
C LEU A 120 -0.18 -7.82 -10.93
N GLY A 121 -0.09 -9.10 -11.31
CA GLY A 121 0.82 -9.57 -12.35
C GLY A 121 2.30 -9.34 -12.00
N VAL A 122 2.65 -9.44 -10.71
CA VAL A 122 4.04 -9.34 -10.23
C VAL A 122 4.51 -10.67 -9.66
N SER A 123 5.78 -11.00 -9.85
CA SER A 123 6.39 -12.22 -9.29
C SER A 123 6.62 -12.06 -7.78
N GLU A 124 6.35 -13.11 -7.01
CA GLU A 124 6.72 -13.18 -5.58
C GLU A 124 8.22 -13.42 -5.34
N ARG A 125 8.94 -13.78 -6.40
CA ARG A 125 10.39 -14.04 -6.41
C ARG A 125 11.13 -12.86 -7.04
N ASN A 126 12.32 -12.55 -6.53
CA ASN A 126 13.25 -11.61 -7.14
C ASN A 126 13.46 -11.98 -8.62
N GLN A 127 13.33 -10.99 -9.49
CA GLN A 127 14.01 -11.05 -10.77
C GLN A 127 15.44 -10.56 -10.49
N PHE A 128 16.34 -11.53 -10.34
CA PHE A 128 17.79 -11.42 -10.12
C PHE A 128 18.25 -11.15 -8.68
#